data_AF-A0A2D4FNB2-F1
#
_entry.id   AF-A0A2D4FNB2-F1
#
_cell.length_a   1.000
_cell.length_b   1.000
_cell.length_c   1.000
_cell.angle_alpha   90.00
_cell.angle_beta   90.00
_cell.angle_gamma   90.00
#
_symmetry.space_group_name_H-M   'P 1'
#
loop_
_entity.id
_entity.type
_entity.pdbx_description
1 polymer ?
#
loop_
_entity_poly.entity_id
_entity_poly.type
_entity_poly.pdbx_seq_one_letter_code
_entity_poly.pdbx_strand_id
1 'polypeptide(L)'
;MGLNHLPFFTDVLNGRMTFLPLEETCQSQYKVKVGNIYQIRLRHMQDDEWTVSVLLNPEKYVPDGIVYPKVEWLGNKLISKLVKWSTEITKNEFKSTLSLISVARYSQVYQDLKEKYKEMVKVWPEVTDPEKFVYEDVAIATYLLILWEDERARRGLSEKQSFLDLGCGNGLLVHILGNEGGVSRPR
;
A
#
# COMPACT_ATOMS: atom_id res chain seq x y z
N MET A 1 -10.82 6.28 -10.38
CA MET A 1 -10.49 7.19 -9.26
C MET A 1 -9.09 6.84 -8.84
N GLY A 2 -8.10 7.68 -9.15
CA GLY A 2 -6.70 7.35 -8.89
C GLY A 2 -6.39 7.31 -7.40
N LEU A 3 -5.60 6.31 -6.98
CA LEU A 3 -4.98 6.36 -5.68
C LEU A 3 -4.18 7.62 -5.50
N ASN A 4 -4.51 8.28 -4.41
CA ASN A 4 -3.70 9.30 -3.80
C ASN A 4 -2.41 8.64 -3.32
N HIS A 5 -1.41 8.51 -4.21
CA HIS A 5 -0.06 8.70 -3.76
C HIS A 5 -0.05 10.03 -3.02
N LEU A 6 0.28 10.01 -1.74
CA LEU A 6 0.66 11.22 -1.03
C LEU A 6 2.02 11.62 -1.60
N PRO A 7 2.13 12.58 -2.54
CA PRO A 7 3.43 13.16 -2.80
C PRO A 7 3.94 13.73 -1.48
N PHE A 8 5.23 13.53 -1.26
CA PHE A 8 5.93 14.12 -0.15
C PHE A 8 7.02 15.02 -0.68
N PHE A 9 7.20 16.15 -0.01
CA PHE A 9 8.27 17.09 -0.30
C PHE A 9 9.36 16.88 0.74
N THR A 10 10.57 16.59 0.27
CA THR A 10 11.76 16.44 1.11
C THR A 10 12.59 17.71 1.06
N ASP A 11 12.75 18.35 2.19
CA ASP A 11 13.75 19.38 2.43
C ASP A 11 14.83 18.74 3.31
N VAL A 12 15.75 18.06 2.62
CA VAL A 12 16.81 17.23 3.24
C VAL A 12 17.75 18.10 4.08
N LEU A 13 18.03 19.33 3.64
CA LEU A 13 18.92 20.26 4.33
C LEU A 13 18.36 20.68 5.69
N ASN A 14 17.04 20.79 5.82
CA ASN A 14 16.38 21.14 7.08
C ASN A 14 15.75 19.93 7.79
N GLY A 15 16.02 18.70 7.31
CA GLY A 15 15.47 17.47 7.89
C GLY A 15 13.93 17.42 7.87
N ARG A 16 13.26 18.04 6.90
CA ARG A 16 11.80 18.13 6.83
C ARG A 16 11.25 17.24 5.72
N MET A 17 10.23 16.47 6.03
CA MET A 17 9.44 15.71 5.06
C MET A 17 7.96 16.04 5.25
N THR A 18 7.32 16.63 4.24
CA THR A 18 5.91 17.05 4.31
C THR A 18 5.08 16.22 3.35
N PHE A 19 4.06 15.55 3.86
CA PHE A 19 3.11 14.76 3.08
C PHE A 19 1.95 15.65 2.66
N LEU A 20 1.73 15.77 1.36
CA LEU A 20 0.69 16.61 0.78
C LEU A 20 -0.34 15.73 0.06
N PRO A 21 -1.61 15.73 0.49
CA PRO A 21 -2.66 15.06 -0.26
C PRO A 21 -2.99 15.83 -1.54
N LEU A 22 -3.01 15.13 -2.66
CA LEU A 22 -3.46 15.67 -3.93
C LEU A 22 -4.89 15.24 -4.24
N GLU A 23 -5.59 16.11 -4.97
CA GLU A 23 -6.85 15.80 -5.63
C GLU A 23 -6.71 16.07 -7.12
N GLU A 24 -7.13 15.11 -7.94
CA GLU A 24 -7.25 15.30 -9.38
C GLU A 24 -8.50 16.13 -9.68
N THR A 25 -8.31 17.24 -10.38
CA THR A 25 -9.41 18.09 -10.87
C THR A 25 -9.94 17.55 -12.20
N CYS A 26 -11.16 17.96 -12.59
CA CYS A 26 -11.79 17.55 -13.86
C CYS A 26 -10.97 17.85 -15.13
N GLN A 27 -9.87 18.61 -15.02
CA GLN A 27 -8.97 18.97 -16.12
C GLN A 27 -7.61 18.22 -16.05
N SER A 28 -7.52 17.11 -15.30
CA SER A 28 -6.26 16.37 -15.07
C SER A 28 -5.14 17.20 -14.45
N GLN A 29 -5.50 18.28 -13.73
CA GLN A 29 -4.58 19.06 -12.90
C GLN A 29 -4.71 18.63 -11.44
N TYR A 30 -3.60 18.62 -10.69
CA TYR A 30 -3.61 18.28 -9.28
C TYR A 30 -3.67 19.52 -8.40
N LYS A 31 -4.54 19.52 -7.39
CA LYS A 31 -4.57 20.52 -6.32
C LYS A 31 -4.26 19.88 -4.97
N VAL A 32 -3.52 20.59 -4.13
CA VAL A 32 -3.25 20.15 -2.76
C VAL A 32 -4.52 20.33 -1.93
N LYS A 33 -4.99 19.26 -1.27
CA LYS A 33 -6.08 19.35 -0.30
C LYS A 33 -5.61 20.09 0.94
N VAL A 34 -6.48 20.94 1.48
CA VAL A 34 -6.19 21.75 2.68
C VAL A 34 -6.20 20.92 3.98
N GLY A 35 -6.68 19.67 3.92
CA GLY A 35 -6.71 18.71 5.04
C GLY A 35 -5.69 17.60 4.90
N ASN A 36 -5.50 16.80 5.95
CA ASN A 36 -4.63 15.62 6.01
C ASN A 36 -3.14 15.83 5.68
N ILE A 37 -2.66 17.08 5.77
CA ILE A 37 -1.24 17.40 5.68
C ILE A 37 -0.58 17.08 7.02
N TYR A 38 0.53 16.34 6.96
CA TYR A 38 1.39 16.11 8.12
C TYR A 38 2.86 16.19 7.71
N GLN A 39 3.71 16.49 8.68
CA GLN A 39 5.13 16.70 8.46
C GLN A 39 5.94 15.92 9.49
N ILE A 40 6.94 15.18 9.02
CA ILE A 40 7.98 14.60 9.85
C ILE A 40 9.18 15.56 9.82
N ARG A 41 9.74 15.87 10.98
CA ARG A 41 10.89 16.76 11.10
C ARG A 41 11.95 16.15 12.01
N LEU A 42 13.15 16.03 11.45
CA LEU A 42 14.38 15.74 12.14
C LEU A 42 15.11 17.06 12.43
N ARG A 43 15.48 17.33 13.68
CA ARG A 43 16.31 18.48 14.05
C ARG A 43 17.53 18.02 14.82
N HIS A 44 18.68 18.57 14.43
CA HIS A 44 19.88 18.53 15.24
C HIS A 44 19.82 19.62 16.31
N MET A 45 20.09 19.26 17.55
CA MET A 45 20.25 20.20 18.66
C MET A 45 21.75 20.43 18.92
N GLN A 46 22.09 21.47 19.69
CA GLN A 46 23.45 21.60 20.20
C GLN A 46 23.68 20.42 21.17
N ASP A 47 24.86 19.78 21.11
CA ASP A 47 25.27 18.59 21.87
C ASP A 47 25.03 17.20 21.21
N ASP A 48 25.07 17.09 19.87
CA ASP A 48 24.89 15.83 19.10
C ASP A 48 23.54 15.12 19.31
N GLU A 49 22.58 15.77 19.97
CA GLU A 49 21.24 15.25 20.15
C GLU A 49 20.36 15.49 18.91
N TRP A 50 19.74 14.42 18.42
CA TRP A 50 18.79 14.47 17.32
C TRP A 50 17.36 14.27 17.83
N THR A 51 16.44 15.12 17.37
CA THR A 51 15.02 15.02 17.70
C THR A 51 14.19 14.73 16.46
N VAL A 52 13.30 13.74 16.56
CA VAL A 52 12.30 13.42 15.54
C VAL A 52 10.93 13.87 16.04
N SER A 53 10.21 14.61 15.22
CA SER A 53 8.87 15.12 15.54
C SER A 53 7.90 14.91 14.38
N VAL A 54 6.63 14.67 14.69
CA VAL A 54 5.54 14.60 13.72
C VAL A 54 4.59 15.76 14.02
N LEU A 55 4.34 16.60 13.02
CA LEU A 55 3.44 17.76 13.10
C LEU A 55 2.23 17.50 12.20
N LEU A 56 1.02 17.66 12.74
CA LEU A 56 -0.23 17.61 12.00
C LEU A 56 -1.22 18.60 12.62
N ASN A 57 -2.25 18.99 11.86
CA ASN A 57 -3.36 19.78 12.40
C ASN A 57 -4.53 18.85 12.77
N PRO A 58 -4.83 18.63 14.06
CA PRO A 58 -5.87 17.69 14.49
C PRO A 58 -7.27 18.02 13.92
N GLU A 59 -7.60 19.30 13.76
CA GLU A 59 -8.92 19.74 13.27
C GLU A 59 -9.11 19.44 11.78
N LYS A 60 -7.99 19.30 11.05
CA LYS A 60 -7.98 19.08 9.60
C LYS A 60 -7.45 17.70 9.21
N TYR A 61 -7.11 16.86 10.20
CA TYR A 61 -6.57 15.53 10.00
C TYR A 61 -7.63 14.48 10.29
N VAL A 62 -8.20 13.92 9.23
CA VAL A 62 -9.17 12.84 9.23
C VAL A 62 -8.44 11.54 8.86
N PRO A 63 -8.09 10.69 9.85
CA PRO A 63 -7.46 9.41 9.58
C PRO A 63 -8.48 8.42 9.00
N ASP A 64 -8.12 7.77 7.89
CA ASP A 64 -8.88 6.63 7.36
C ASP A 64 -8.18 5.29 7.65
N GLY A 65 -6.93 5.33 8.12
CA GLY A 65 -6.12 4.14 8.40
C GLY A 65 -5.64 3.39 7.16
N ILE A 66 -5.94 3.89 5.96
CA ILE A 66 -5.61 3.29 4.67
C ILE A 66 -4.62 4.17 3.91
N VAL A 67 -5.02 5.42 3.61
CA VAL A 67 -4.19 6.42 2.95
C VAL A 67 -3.55 7.33 4.00
N TYR A 68 -4.31 7.68 5.04
CA TYR A 68 -3.90 8.58 6.11
C TYR A 68 -3.76 7.78 7.42
N PRO A 69 -2.53 7.60 7.94
CA PRO A 69 -2.29 6.81 9.14
C PRO A 69 -3.09 7.30 10.35
N LYS A 70 -3.49 6.38 11.24
CA LYS A 70 -4.10 6.75 12.52
C LYS A 70 -3.15 7.62 13.34
N VAL A 71 -3.67 8.64 14.02
CA VAL A 71 -2.86 9.57 14.84
C VAL A 71 -2.09 8.81 15.94
N GLU A 72 -2.73 7.83 16.57
CA GLU A 72 -2.10 6.96 17.57
C GLU A 72 -0.91 6.18 16.99
N TRP A 73 -0.99 5.76 15.72
CA TRP A 73 0.10 5.07 15.06
C TRP A 73 1.26 6.03 14.77
N LEU A 74 0.97 7.25 14.31
CA LEU A 74 1.98 8.30 14.08
C LEU A 74 2.72 8.69 15.36
N GLY A 75 2.01 8.83 16.48
CA GLY A 75 2.64 9.17 17.76
C GLY A 75 3.40 7.99 18.38
N ASN A 76 2.73 6.85 18.52
CA ASN A 76 3.23 5.78 19.40
C ASN A 76 4.05 4.72 18.67
N LYS A 77 3.81 4.50 17.37
CA LYS A 77 4.44 3.41 16.61
C LYS A 77 5.51 3.92 15.65
N LEU A 78 5.24 5.00 14.93
CA LEU A 78 6.17 5.53 13.94
C LEU A 78 7.49 5.96 14.59
N ILE A 79 7.45 6.75 15.67
CA ILE A 79 8.66 7.22 16.35
C ILE A 79 9.51 6.05 16.84
N SER A 80 8.89 5.08 17.54
CA SER A 80 9.58 3.89 18.02
C SER A 80 10.23 3.08 16.89
N LYS A 81 9.54 2.94 15.74
CA LYS A 81 10.10 2.28 14.56
C LYS A 81 11.26 3.04 13.95
N LEU A 82 11.17 4.36 13.85
CA LEU A 82 12.24 5.20 13.32
C LEU A 82 13.51 5.10 14.17
N VAL A 83 13.38 5.18 15.49
CA VAL A 83 14.51 5.00 16.43
C VAL A 83 15.14 3.62 16.25
N LYS A 84 14.30 2.57 16.21
CA LYS A 84 14.76 1.19 15.97
C LYS A 84 15.55 1.10 14.66
N TRP A 85 14.99 1.56 13.54
CA TRP A 85 15.64 1.52 12.23
C TRP A 85 16.92 2.34 12.15
N SER A 86 17.00 3.49 12.84
CA SER A 86 18.24 4.28 12.89
C SER A 86 19.35 3.59 13.67
N THR A 87 19.01 2.79 14.67
CA THR A 87 19.99 2.01 15.45
C THR A 87 20.35 0.67 14.81
N GLU A 88 19.48 0.13 13.96
CA GLU A 88 19.63 -1.16 13.29
C GLU A 88 20.32 -1.08 11.92
N ILE A 89 21.02 0.02 11.60
CA ILE A 89 21.75 0.19 10.33
C ILE A 89 22.91 -0.82 10.27
N THR A 90 22.55 -2.06 9.99
CA THR A 90 23.35 -3.07 9.33
C THR A 90 23.46 -2.64 7.86
N LYS A 91 24.64 -2.81 7.28
CA LYS A 91 25.03 -2.42 5.92
C LYS A 91 23.99 -2.85 4.86
N ASN A 92 22.93 -2.08 4.68
CA ASN A 92 21.93 -2.33 3.66
C ASN A 92 22.29 -1.49 2.44
N GLU A 93 23.07 -2.11 1.55
CA GLU A 93 22.85 -1.93 0.12
C GLU A 93 21.36 -2.20 -0.11
N PHE A 94 20.53 -1.15 -0.15
CA PHE A 94 19.17 -1.28 -0.65
C PHE A 94 19.28 -1.71 -2.11
N LYS A 95 19.32 -3.02 -2.36
CA LYS A 95 19.02 -3.57 -3.68
C LYS A 95 17.65 -3.01 -4.02
N SER A 96 17.57 -2.21 -5.08
CA SER A 96 16.33 -1.73 -5.66
C SER A 96 15.34 -2.89 -5.60
N THR A 97 14.25 -2.73 -4.85
CA THR A 97 13.30 -3.79 -4.60
C THR A 97 12.96 -4.46 -5.93
N LEU A 98 12.95 -5.80 -5.98
CA LEU A 98 12.59 -6.64 -7.13
C LEU A 98 11.11 -6.45 -7.55
N SER A 99 10.53 -5.28 -7.30
CA SER A 99 9.13 -4.96 -7.57
C SER A 99 8.92 -5.00 -9.08
N LEU A 100 8.30 -6.09 -9.54
CA LEU A 100 8.02 -6.34 -10.95
C LEU A 100 6.82 -5.53 -11.44
N ILE A 101 6.10 -4.85 -10.53
CA ILE A 101 4.86 -4.13 -10.83
C ILE A 101 4.87 -2.74 -10.18
N SER A 102 4.11 -1.82 -10.76
CA SER A 102 3.93 -0.47 -10.20
C SER A 102 3.17 -0.52 -8.87
N VAL A 103 3.75 0.07 -7.81
CA VAL A 103 3.11 0.23 -6.50
C VAL A 103 1.78 1.00 -6.62
N ALA A 104 1.74 2.00 -7.51
CA ALA A 104 0.54 2.78 -7.80
C ALA A 104 -0.63 1.90 -8.24
N ARG A 105 -0.36 1.10 -9.27
CA ARG A 105 -1.36 0.25 -9.90
C ARG A 105 -1.76 -0.89 -8.99
N TYR A 106 -0.80 -1.50 -8.30
CA TYR A 106 -1.05 -2.51 -7.27
C TYR A 106 -2.03 -2.00 -6.24
N SER A 107 -1.75 -0.81 -5.70
CA SER A 107 -2.59 -0.23 -4.65
C SER A 107 -4.02 -0.06 -5.17
N GLN A 108 -4.23 0.27 -6.46
CA GLN A 108 -5.56 0.57 -7.04
C GLN A 108 -6.39 -0.68 -7.12
N VAL A 109 -5.84 -1.66 -7.83
CA VAL A 109 -6.50 -2.92 -8.05
C VAL A 109 -6.72 -3.62 -6.69
N TYR A 110 -5.79 -3.49 -5.75
CA TYR A 110 -5.95 -4.04 -4.41
C TYR A 110 -7.15 -3.45 -3.67
N GLN A 111 -7.30 -2.11 -3.66
CA GLN A 111 -8.46 -1.49 -2.99
C GLN A 111 -9.78 -1.88 -3.66
N ASP A 112 -9.81 -1.92 -4.99
CA ASP A 112 -11.00 -2.30 -5.75
C ASP A 112 -11.41 -3.75 -5.46
N LEU A 113 -10.44 -4.68 -5.43
CA LEU A 113 -10.69 -6.08 -5.09
C LEU A 113 -11.01 -6.26 -3.60
N LYS A 114 -10.34 -5.54 -2.71
CA LYS A 114 -10.62 -5.59 -1.27
C LYS A 114 -12.06 -5.21 -0.97
N GLU A 115 -12.57 -4.16 -1.62
CA GLU A 115 -13.96 -3.73 -1.49
C GLU A 115 -14.92 -4.78 -2.10
N LYS A 116 -14.58 -5.34 -3.26
CA LYS A 116 -15.39 -6.37 -3.95
C LYS A 116 -15.55 -7.66 -3.12
N TYR A 117 -14.47 -8.09 -2.47
CA TYR A 117 -14.44 -9.35 -1.72
C TYR A 117 -14.61 -9.17 -0.20
N LYS A 118 -14.92 -7.96 0.29
CA LYS A 118 -15.11 -7.69 1.73
C LYS A 118 -16.16 -8.59 2.38
N GLU A 119 -17.19 -8.99 1.65
CA GLU A 119 -18.27 -9.85 2.17
C GLU A 119 -17.77 -11.28 2.44
N MET A 120 -16.67 -11.72 1.82
CA MET A 120 -16.06 -13.04 2.07
C MET A 120 -15.55 -13.18 3.51
N VAL A 121 -15.19 -12.06 4.15
CA VAL A 121 -14.80 -12.03 5.57
C VAL A 121 -15.96 -12.50 6.47
N LYS A 122 -17.20 -12.19 6.10
CA LYS A 122 -18.38 -12.52 6.92
C LYS A 122 -18.82 -13.97 6.80
N VAL A 123 -18.50 -14.62 5.68
CA VAL A 123 -18.89 -16.01 5.37
C VAL A 123 -17.69 -16.97 5.41
N TRP A 124 -16.63 -16.57 6.11
CA TRP A 124 -15.40 -17.33 6.20
C TRP A 124 -15.63 -18.69 6.90
N PRO A 125 -15.29 -19.82 6.26
CA PRO A 125 -15.59 -21.15 6.79
C PRO A 125 -14.54 -21.68 7.76
N GLU A 126 -13.34 -21.08 7.79
CA GLU A 126 -12.21 -21.58 8.58
C GLU A 126 -12.18 -20.97 9.98
N VAL A 127 -11.50 -21.65 10.91
CA VAL A 127 -11.31 -21.19 12.30
C VAL A 127 -10.23 -20.10 12.43
N THR A 128 -9.64 -19.68 11.33
CA THR A 128 -8.59 -18.65 11.25
C THR A 128 -9.18 -17.24 11.17
N ASP A 129 -8.34 -16.22 11.37
CA ASP A 129 -8.75 -14.82 11.27
C ASP A 129 -9.17 -14.44 9.84
N PRO A 130 -10.48 -14.22 9.59
CA PRO A 130 -10.98 -14.00 8.24
C PRO A 130 -10.42 -12.73 7.60
N GLU A 131 -10.21 -11.65 8.36
CA GLU A 131 -9.67 -10.41 7.80
C GLU A 131 -8.24 -10.61 7.32
N LYS A 132 -7.42 -11.32 8.12
CA LYS A 132 -6.04 -11.61 7.74
C LYS A 132 -5.97 -12.43 6.45
N PHE A 133 -6.66 -13.57 6.41
CA PHE A 133 -6.50 -14.54 5.32
C PHE A 133 -7.22 -14.13 4.03
N VAL A 134 -8.42 -13.53 4.13
CA VAL A 134 -9.13 -13.02 2.93
C VAL A 134 -8.30 -11.91 2.27
N TYR A 135 -7.78 -10.96 3.05
CA TYR A 135 -7.03 -9.85 2.47
C TYR A 135 -5.61 -10.22 2.03
N GLU A 136 -5.04 -11.31 2.56
CA GLU A 136 -3.82 -11.93 2.06
C GLU A 136 -4.04 -12.50 0.65
N ASP A 137 -5.10 -13.28 0.45
CA ASP A 137 -5.45 -13.83 -0.87
C ASP A 137 -5.78 -12.73 -1.89
N VAL A 138 -6.51 -11.70 -1.47
CA VAL A 138 -6.78 -10.51 -2.32
C VAL A 138 -5.48 -9.81 -2.72
N ALA A 139 -4.51 -9.68 -1.80
CA ALA A 139 -3.21 -9.08 -2.09
C ALA A 139 -2.42 -9.90 -3.12
N ILE A 140 -2.37 -11.22 -2.95
CA ILE A 140 -1.69 -12.14 -3.87
C ILE A 140 -2.37 -12.08 -5.26
N ALA A 141 -3.70 -12.16 -5.30
CA ALA A 141 -4.46 -12.11 -6.54
C ALA A 141 -4.18 -10.80 -7.31
N THR A 142 -4.21 -9.67 -6.60
CA THR A 142 -3.90 -8.35 -7.17
C THR A 142 -2.54 -8.34 -7.86
N TYR A 143 -1.51 -8.85 -7.17
CA TYR A 143 -0.15 -8.87 -7.69
C TYR A 143 -0.05 -9.67 -8.98
N LEU A 144 -0.63 -10.89 -8.99
CA LEU A 144 -0.60 -11.79 -10.13
C LEU A 144 -1.36 -11.22 -11.33
N LEU A 145 -2.53 -10.63 -11.11
CA LEU A 145 -3.34 -10.04 -12.19
C LEU A 145 -2.59 -8.93 -12.93
N ILE A 146 -1.96 -8.03 -12.18
CA ILE A 146 -1.17 -6.93 -12.76
C ILE A 146 0.06 -7.47 -13.49
N LEU A 147 0.79 -8.38 -12.84
CA LEU A 147 1.99 -8.98 -13.42
C LEU A 147 1.68 -9.68 -14.76
N TRP A 148 0.59 -10.46 -14.80
CA TRP A 148 0.16 -11.15 -16.02
C TRP A 148 -0.32 -10.21 -17.10
N GLU A 149 -1.01 -9.12 -16.73
CA GLU A 149 -1.43 -8.09 -17.69
C GLU A 149 -0.23 -7.37 -18.31
N ASP A 150 0.76 -6.99 -17.49
CA ASP A 150 2.00 -6.37 -17.97
C ASP A 150 2.80 -7.32 -18.86
N GLU A 151 2.86 -8.60 -18.50
CA GLU A 151 3.49 -9.61 -19.33
C GLU A 151 2.79 -9.76 -20.69
N ARG A 152 1.44 -9.82 -20.70
CA ARG A 152 0.66 -9.92 -21.94
C ARG A 152 0.90 -8.71 -22.84
N ALA A 153 0.85 -7.51 -22.27
CA ALA A 153 1.11 -6.27 -22.99
C ALA A 153 2.53 -6.26 -23.60
N ARG A 154 3.54 -6.62 -22.80
CA ARG A 154 4.94 -6.66 -23.25
C ARG A 154 5.20 -7.70 -24.34
N ARG A 155 4.51 -8.84 -24.31
CA ARG A 155 4.68 -9.94 -25.28
C ARG A 155 3.69 -9.88 -26.44
N GLY A 156 2.75 -8.92 -26.45
CA GLY A 156 1.69 -8.83 -27.46
C GLY A 156 0.71 -10.02 -27.44
N LEU A 157 0.45 -10.59 -26.27
CA LEU A 157 -0.44 -11.75 -26.10
C LEU A 157 -1.86 -11.31 -25.76
N SER A 158 -2.86 -11.91 -26.41
CA SER A 158 -4.29 -11.71 -26.09
C SER A 158 -4.81 -12.74 -25.08
N GLU A 159 -4.23 -13.94 -25.08
CA GLU A 159 -4.69 -15.05 -24.25
C GLU A 159 -4.34 -14.85 -22.78
N LYS A 160 -5.29 -15.22 -21.92
CA LYS A 160 -5.14 -15.16 -20.46
C LYS A 160 -4.29 -16.34 -19.98
N GLN A 161 -3.48 -16.11 -18.94
CA GLN A 161 -2.62 -17.13 -18.36
C GLN A 161 -3.44 -18.28 -17.78
N SER A 162 -2.95 -19.50 -18.02
CA SER A 162 -3.40 -20.69 -17.29
C SER A 162 -2.55 -20.85 -16.04
N PHE A 163 -3.18 -21.17 -14.91
CA PHE A 163 -2.49 -21.34 -13.63
C PHE A 163 -3.01 -22.59 -12.90
N LEU A 164 -2.17 -23.11 -12.01
CA LEU A 164 -2.49 -24.21 -11.10
C LEU A 164 -2.01 -23.82 -9.71
N ASP A 165 -2.91 -23.84 -8.73
CA ASP A 165 -2.60 -23.58 -7.34
C ASP A 165 -2.46 -24.92 -6.58
N LEU A 166 -1.25 -25.20 -6.10
CA LEU A 166 -0.94 -26.45 -5.40
C LEU A 166 -1.07 -26.23 -3.90
N GLY A 167 -2.05 -26.87 -3.29
CA GLY A 167 -2.36 -26.67 -1.87
C GLY A 167 -3.21 -25.44 -1.62
N CYS A 168 -4.19 -25.17 -2.50
CA CYS A 168 -5.05 -23.99 -2.50
C CYS A 168 -5.93 -23.76 -1.24
N GLY A 169 -5.86 -24.63 -0.23
CA GLY A 169 -6.63 -24.50 1.01
C GLY A 169 -8.14 -24.40 0.75
N ASN A 170 -8.75 -23.31 1.21
CA ASN A 170 -10.17 -22.99 1.01
C ASN A 170 -10.55 -22.59 -0.44
N GLY A 171 -9.56 -22.41 -1.32
CA GLY A 171 -9.75 -22.09 -2.73
C GLY A 171 -10.11 -20.64 -3.04
N LEU A 172 -10.09 -19.72 -2.08
CA LEU A 172 -10.45 -18.32 -2.28
C LEU A 172 -9.53 -17.64 -3.31
N LEU A 173 -8.22 -17.82 -3.21
CA LEU A 173 -7.27 -17.27 -4.18
C LEU A 173 -7.59 -17.73 -5.63
N VAL A 174 -7.86 -19.02 -5.82
CA VAL A 174 -8.24 -19.59 -7.12
C VAL A 174 -9.55 -19.00 -7.62
N HIS A 175 -10.53 -18.82 -6.74
CA HIS A 175 -11.81 -18.20 -7.07
C HIS A 175 -11.64 -16.75 -7.55
N ILE A 176 -10.86 -15.95 -6.82
CA ILE A 176 -10.59 -14.55 -7.19
C ILE A 176 -9.88 -14.50 -8.56
N LEU A 177 -8.80 -15.27 -8.73
CA LEU A 177 -8.04 -15.29 -9.99
C LEU A 177 -8.88 -15.78 -11.18
N GLY A 178 -9.79 -16.74 -10.96
CA GLY A 178 -10.74 -17.21 -11.96
C GLY A 178 -11.72 -16.14 -12.40
N ASN A 179 -12.28 -15.39 -11.44
CA ASN A 179 -13.27 -14.34 -11.71
C ASN A 179 -12.66 -13.09 -12.36
N GLU A 180 -11.48 -12.65 -11.92
CA GLU A 180 -10.85 -11.42 -12.43
C GLU A 180 -9.94 -11.67 -13.64
N GLY A 181 -9.21 -12.79 -13.64
CA GLY A 181 -8.05 -13.01 -14.51
C GLY A 181 -8.30 -13.89 -15.73
N GLY A 182 -9.18 -14.90 -15.67
CA GLY A 182 -9.44 -15.84 -16.77
C GLY A 182 -9.93 -17.23 -16.36
N VAL A 183 -10.37 -18.02 -17.36
CA VAL A 183 -11.05 -19.33 -17.21
C VAL A 183 -10.29 -20.27 -16.27
N SER A 184 -10.84 -20.46 -15.07
CA SER A 184 -10.43 -21.54 -14.17
C SER A 184 -10.88 -22.89 -14.76
N ARG A 185 -9.99 -23.87 -14.81
CA ARG A 185 -10.36 -25.26 -15.07
C ARG A 185 -10.32 -26.03 -13.75
N PRO A 186 -11.48 -26.36 -13.16
CA PRO A 186 -11.51 -27.27 -12.02
C PRO A 186 -11.07 -28.68 -12.47
N ARG A 187 -10.49 -29.44 -11.56
CA ARG A 187 -10.43 -30.90 -11.69
C ARG A 187 -11.79 -31.49 -11.38
#